data_AF-A0A3N9THD9-F1
#
_entry.id   AF-A0A3N9THD9-F1
#
_cell.length_a   1.000
_cell.length_b   1.000
_cell.length_c   1.000
_cell.angle_alpha   90.00
_cell.angle_beta   90.00
_cell.angle_gamma   90.00
#
_symmetry.space_group_name_H-M   'P 1'
#
loop_
_entity.id
_entity.type
_entity.pdbx_description
1 polymer ?
#
loop_
_entity_poly.entity_id
_entity_poly.type
_entity_poly.pdbx_seq_one_letter_code
_entity_poly.pdbx_strand_id
1 'polypeptide(L)' 'MTDRHPVVTTEFLLPPAGLIVPCQKPKVIGTWPSVITNDIPRLKSALGKCANQTQEYLDWIEMQK' A
#
# COMPACT_ATOMS: atom_id res chain seq x y z
N MET A 1 -34.91 -33.07 -19.73
CA MET A 1 -34.34 -31.78 -20.18
C MET A 1 -33.39 -31.34 -19.10
N THR A 2 -32.07 -31.50 -19.31
CA THR A 2 -31.05 -31.12 -18.33
C THR A 2 -30.79 -29.63 -18.51
N ASP A 3 -31.24 -28.85 -17.54
CA ASP A 3 -31.01 -27.41 -17.48
C ASP A 3 -29.51 -27.15 -17.28
N ARG A 4 -28.86 -26.62 -18.32
CA ARG A 4 -27.45 -26.24 -18.28
C ARG A 4 -27.39 -24.80 -17.77
N HIS A 5 -27.46 -24.62 -16.46
CA HIS A 5 -27.09 -23.35 -15.87
C HIS A 5 -25.59 -23.09 -16.10
N PRO A 6 -25.19 -21.89 -16.56
CA PRO A 6 -23.78 -21.56 -16.70
C PRO A 6 -23.13 -21.57 -15.31
N VAL A 7 -22.08 -22.37 -15.16
CA VAL A 7 -21.22 -22.31 -13.98
C VAL A 7 -20.42 -21.01 -14.09
N VAL A 8 -20.81 -20.00 -13.33
CA VAL A 8 -20.06 -18.75 -13.22
C VAL A 8 -18.92 -18.98 -12.24
N THR A 9 -17.71 -19.15 -12.76
CA THR A 9 -16.48 -19.20 -11.95
C THR A 9 -16.01 -17.77 -11.73
N THR A 10 -16.09 -17.28 -10.50
CA THR A 10 -15.51 -16.01 -10.08
C THR A 10 -14.02 -16.19 -9.82
N GLU A 11 -13.19 -15.59 -10.68
CA GLU A 11 -11.75 -15.49 -10.45
C GLU A 11 -11.44 -14.22 -9.64
N PHE A 12 -10.83 -14.38 -8.47
CA PHE A 12 -10.36 -13.25 -7.65
C PHE A 12 -8.97 -12.85 -8.14
N LEU A 13 -8.85 -11.69 -8.78
CA LEU A 13 -7.57 -11.07 -9.07
C LEU A 13 -6.98 -10.54 -7.77
N LEU A 14 -5.90 -11.17 -7.32
CA LEU A 14 -5.17 -10.75 -6.13
C LEU A 14 -3.99 -9.85 -6.54
N PRO A 15 -3.67 -8.81 -5.74
CA PRO A 15 -2.48 -8.02 -5.96
C PRO A 15 -1.23 -8.90 -5.83
N PRO A 16 -0.15 -8.56 -6.57
CA PRO A 16 1.16 -9.16 -6.38
C PRO A 16 1.56 -9.22 -4.89
N ALA A 17 2.13 -10.34 -4.48
CA ALA A 17 2.65 -10.50 -3.13
C ALA A 17 3.69 -9.40 -2.84
N GLY A 18 3.50 -8.66 -1.75
CA GLY A 18 4.39 -7.57 -1.35
C GLY A 18 3.99 -6.17 -1.84
N LEU A 19 2.89 -6.02 -2.60
CA LEU A 19 2.38 -4.71 -3.04
C LEU A 19 1.95 -3.82 -1.86
N ILE A 20 1.31 -4.42 -0.85
CA ILE A 20 1.03 -3.78 0.43
C ILE A 20 1.66 -4.62 1.53
N VAL A 21 2.55 -4.02 2.31
CA VAL A 21 3.13 -4.65 3.50
C VAL A 21 2.91 -3.79 4.73
N PRO A 22 2.81 -4.40 5.93
CA PRO A 22 2.70 -3.63 7.17
C PRO A 22 3.89 -2.68 7.31
N CYS A 23 3.60 -1.39 7.28
CA CYS A 23 4.58 -0.35 7.50
C CYS A 23 4.57 0.07 8.96
N GLN A 24 5.69 -0.15 9.65
CA GLN A 24 5.89 0.34 11.01
C GLN A 24 6.22 1.84 10.97
N LYS A 25 5.18 2.67 10.94
CA LYS A 25 5.34 4.12 11.10
C LYS A 25 5.78 4.42 12.53
N PRO A 26 7.00 4.95 12.76
CA PRO A 26 7.42 5.33 14.09
C PRO A 26 6.52 6.46 14.59
N LYS A 27 6.12 6.36 15.86
CA LYS A 27 5.35 7.43 16.52
C LYS A 27 6.29 8.60 16.77
N VAL A 28 6.13 9.67 16.00
CA VAL A 28 6.92 10.90 16.19
C VAL A 28 6.28 11.68 17.34
N ILE A 29 6.98 11.76 18.47
CA ILE A 29 6.61 12.60 19.60
C ILE A 29 7.63 13.75 19.62
N GLY A 30 7.20 14.94 19.23
CA GLY A 30 8.09 16.10 19.10
C GLY A 30 7.65 17.26 19.99
N THR A 31 8.50 17.64 20.92
CA THR A 31 8.51 18.99 21.51
C THR A 31 9.58 19.76 20.76
N TRP A 32 9.21 20.82 20.04
CA TRP A 32 10.14 21.78 19.40
C TRP A 32 11.25 22.19 20.39
N PRO A 33 12.57 22.34 20.05
CA PRO A 33 13.18 22.92 18.83
C PRO A 33 14.52 22.24 18.33
N SER A 34 15.21 22.89 17.38
CA SER A 34 16.60 22.72 16.83
C SER A 34 17.09 21.37 16.27
N VAL A 35 16.59 20.21 16.70
CA VAL A 35 17.06 18.88 16.22
C VAL A 35 16.41 18.46 14.88
N ILE A 36 15.46 19.25 14.40
CA ILE A 36 14.47 18.90 13.37
C ILE A 36 15.08 18.84 11.95
N THR A 37 16.23 19.48 11.71
CA THR A 37 16.82 19.59 10.36
C THR A 37 17.30 18.26 9.80
N ASN A 38 17.77 17.34 10.65
CA ASN A 38 18.30 16.04 10.21
C ASN A 38 17.28 14.91 10.36
N ASP A 39 16.42 14.98 11.38
CA ASP A 39 15.47 13.92 11.68
C ASP A 39 14.29 13.91 10.71
N ILE A 40 13.79 15.07 10.28
CA ILE A 40 12.69 15.12 9.29
C ILE A 40 13.09 14.50 7.94
N PRO A 41 14.24 14.86 7.32
CA PRO A 41 14.65 14.24 6.07
C PRO A 41 14.87 12.73 6.19
N ARG A 42 15.46 12.28 7.31
CA ARG A 42 15.64 10.84 7.58
C ARG A 42 14.31 10.12 7.73
N LEU A 43 13.35 10.72 8.44
CA LEU A 43 12.02 10.17 8.61
C LEU A 43 11.25 10.12 7.28
N LYS A 44 11.34 11.18 6.47
CA LYS A 44 10.75 11.20 5.11
C LYS A 44 11.36 10.12 4.23
N SER A 45 12.68 9.95 4.27
CA SER A 45 13.37 8.90 3.51
C SER A 45 12.92 7.50 3.95
N ALA A 46 12.83 7.26 5.26
CA ALA A 46 12.38 5.98 5.80
C ALA A 46 10.90 5.67 5.47
N LEU A 47 10.04 6.69 5.51
CA LEU A 47 8.60 6.54 5.27
C LEU A 47 8.21 6.60 3.80
N GLY A 48 9.04 7.14 2.92
CA GLY A 48 8.71 7.35 1.51
C GLY A 48 8.34 6.05 0.80
N LYS A 49 9.09 4.96 1.04
CA LYS A 49 8.80 3.64 0.45
C LYS A 49 7.43 3.10 0.88
N CYS A 50 7.04 3.37 2.12
CA CYS A 50 5.78 2.93 2.68
C CYS A 50 4.61 3.80 2.22
N ALA A 51 4.82 5.11 2.04
CA ALA A 51 3.82 6.01 1.48
C ALA A 51 3.46 5.66 0.04
N ASN A 52 4.43 5.16 -0.75
CA ASN A 52 4.22 4.81 -2.15
C ASN A 52 3.39 3.54 -2.35
N GLN A 53 3.40 2.59 -1.41
CA GLN A 53 2.66 1.31 -1.54
C GLN A 53 1.16 1.51 -1.76
N THR A 54 0.57 2.55 -1.15
CA THR A 54 -0.83 2.89 -1.36
C THR A 54 -1.09 3.28 -2.81
N GLN A 55 -0.23 4.11 -3.40
CA GLN A 55 -0.38 4.54 -4.79
C GLN A 55 -0.16 3.36 -5.75
N GLU A 56 0.88 2.55 -5.50
CA GLU A 56 1.16 1.35 -6.30
C GLU A 56 -0.03 0.36 -6.28
N TYR A 57 -0.74 0.24 -5.16
CA TYR A 57 -1.96 -0.55 -5.08
C TYR A 57 -3.13 0.05 -5.88
N LEU A 58 -3.32 1.37 -5.81
CA LEU A 58 -4.37 2.05 -6.57
C LEU A 58 -4.11 1.93 -8.08
N ASP A 59 -2.86 2.13 -8.52
CA ASP A 59 -2.45 1.97 -9.91
C ASP A 59 -2.67 0.53 -10.40
N TRP A 60 -2.37 -0.47 -9.56
CA TRP A 60 -2.66 -1.87 -9.86
C TRP A 60 -4.16 -2.11 -10.09
N ILE A 61 -5.03 -1.55 -9.23
CA ILE A 61 -6.49 -1.66 -9.43
C ILE A 61 -6.90 -1.03 -10.76
N GLU A 62 -6.36 0.14 -11.10
CA GLU A 62 -6.67 0.80 -12.37
C GLU A 62 -6.24 -0.04 -13.58
N MET A 63 -5.13 -0.78 -13.49
CA MET A 63 -4.69 -1.71 -14.53
C MET A 63 -5.57 -2.96 -14.66
N GLN A 64 -6.41 -3.28 -13.67
CA GLN A 64 -7.33 -4.44 -13.73
C GLN A 64 -8.73 -4.08 -14.24
N LYS A 65 -9.02 -2.79 -14.48
CA LYS A 65 -10.26 -2.34 -15.13
C LYS A 65 -10.13 -2.39 -16.64
#